data_AF-A0A6S7KTT6-F1
#
_entry.id   AF-A0A6S7KTT6-F1
#
_cell.length_a   1.000
_cell.length_b   1.000
_cell.length_c   1.000
_cell.angle_alpha   90.00
_cell.angle_beta   90.00
_cell.angle_gamma   90.00
#
_symmetry.space_group_name_H-M   'P 1'
#
loop_
_entity.id
_entity.type
_entity.pdbx_description
1 polymer ?
#
loop_
_entity_poly.entity_id
_entity_poly.type
_entity_poly.pdbx_seq_one_letter_code
_entity_poly.pdbx_strand_id
1 'polypeptide(L)'
;MAIYWTTESCSLAVTSLLPLLLFPILGVLKAKEISTPYFSDTNVLFIGGMMLAVAVEQWNLHKRIALKILLLIGTKPRRLLLGFMCPTAFLSMWVSNTATTAMMVPIAQAVLGEIKEIKTLGVKRNETDDKGEVIENPEQLEMNVLNEKSCSTAQITTTDDLSGEPDDKAFSNLCKATMLSIAYAANVGGTATLTGTGTNLVFVGQTEE
;
A
#
# COMPACT_ATOMS: atom_id res chain seq x y z
N MET A 1 25.19 18.39 7.40
CA MET A 1 24.10 17.77 6.62
C MET A 1 23.74 16.38 7.09
N ALA A 2 24.69 15.45 7.28
CA ALA A 2 24.39 14.07 7.70
C ALA A 2 23.45 13.96 8.92
N ILE A 3 23.71 14.75 9.99
CA ILE A 3 22.86 14.76 11.18
C ILE A 3 21.40 15.13 10.83
N TYR A 4 21.18 16.18 10.03
CA TYR A 4 19.82 16.62 9.63
C TYR A 4 19.07 15.57 8.82
N TRP A 5 19.77 14.83 7.96
CA TRP A 5 19.19 13.72 7.21
C TRP A 5 18.85 12.52 8.10
N THR A 6 19.67 12.24 9.14
CA THR A 6 19.42 11.12 10.05
C THR A 6 18.41 11.43 11.15
N THR A 7 18.32 12.68 11.61
CA THR A 7 17.44 13.07 12.73
C THR A 7 16.08 13.60 12.28
N GLU A 8 15.87 13.77 10.96
CA GLU A 8 14.65 14.32 10.34
C GLU A 8 14.11 15.57 11.06
N SER A 9 14.98 16.38 11.67
CA SER A 9 14.58 17.52 12.51
C SER A 9 13.93 18.66 11.72
N CYS A 10 14.13 18.67 10.40
CA CYS A 10 13.44 19.52 9.43
C CYS A 10 12.97 18.63 8.27
N SER A 11 11.88 19.02 7.59
CA SER A 11 11.38 18.32 6.40
C SER A 11 12.52 18.05 5.40
N LEU A 12 12.53 16.86 4.79
CA LEU A 12 13.55 16.45 3.82
C LEU A 12 13.74 17.47 2.70
N ALA A 13 12.65 18.14 2.28
CA ALA A 13 12.68 19.21 1.28
C ALA A 13 13.38 20.49 1.79
N VAL A 14 13.23 20.82 3.07
CA VAL A 14 13.93 21.97 3.68
C VAL A 14 15.40 21.65 3.84
N THR A 15 15.72 20.45 4.31
CA THR A 15 17.09 19.98 4.46
C THR A 15 17.82 19.90 3.12
N SER A 16 17.14 19.50 2.03
CA SER A 16 17.73 19.46 0.69
C SER A 16 17.98 20.85 0.10
N LEU A 17 17.17 21.88 0.45
CA LEU A 17 17.38 23.27 0.03
C LEU A 17 18.38 24.04 0.90
N LEU A 18 18.70 23.54 2.09
CA LEU A 18 19.56 24.21 3.05
C LEU A 18 20.96 24.57 2.50
N PRO A 19 21.64 23.72 1.69
CA PRO A 19 22.89 24.09 1.03
C PRO A 19 22.76 25.30 0.11
N LEU A 20 21.65 25.43 -0.63
CA LEU A 20 21.38 26.53 -1.57
C LEU A 20 21.46 27.90 -0.88
N LEU A 21 21.07 27.97 0.40
CA LEU A 21 21.08 29.18 1.20
C LEU A 21 22.37 29.35 2.01
N LEU A 22 22.88 28.28 2.63
CA LEU A 22 24.05 28.36 3.51
C LEU A 22 25.36 28.56 2.76
N PHE A 23 25.57 27.93 1.59
CA PHE A 23 26.86 28.03 0.90
C PHE A 23 27.15 29.44 0.36
N PRO A 24 26.16 30.19 -0.18
CA PRO A 24 26.36 31.60 -0.53
C PRO A 24 26.58 32.51 0.67
N ILE A 25 25.86 32.29 1.78
CA ILE A 25 26.01 33.10 3.01
C ILE A 25 27.39 32.90 3.64
N LEU A 26 27.90 31.67 3.62
CA LEU A 26 29.22 31.32 4.14
C LEU A 26 30.37 31.65 3.16
N GLY A 27 30.06 32.15 1.96
CA GLY A 27 31.06 32.53 0.96
C GLY A 27 31.83 31.37 0.32
N VAL A 28 31.29 30.14 0.40
CA VAL A 28 31.96 28.93 -0.11
C VAL A 28 31.80 28.81 -1.63
N LEU A 29 30.57 29.00 -2.13
CA LEU A 29 30.20 28.85 -3.53
C LEU A 29 29.20 29.95 -3.93
N LYS A 30 29.24 30.40 -5.19
CA LYS A 30 28.27 31.37 -5.71
C LYS A 30 26.89 30.73 -5.87
N ALA A 31 25.84 31.49 -5.60
CA ALA A 31 24.44 31.06 -5.73
C ALA A 31 24.12 30.42 -7.10
N LYS A 32 24.73 30.94 -8.18
CA LYS A 32 24.53 30.43 -9.54
C LYS A 32 25.11 29.02 -9.74
N GLU A 33 26.24 28.72 -9.13
CA GLU A 33 26.92 27.42 -9.30
C GLU A 33 26.14 26.33 -8.56
N ILE A 34 25.72 26.61 -7.33
CA ILE A 34 24.95 25.66 -6.51
C ILE A 34 23.52 25.42 -7.01
N SER A 35 22.92 26.33 -7.79
CA SER A 35 21.57 26.13 -8.34
C SER A 35 21.53 25.16 -9.52
N THR A 36 22.63 25.00 -10.25
CA THR A 36 22.72 24.14 -11.44
C THR A 36 22.28 22.69 -11.18
N PRO A 37 22.76 21.98 -10.13
CA PRO A 37 22.36 20.60 -9.85
C PRO A 37 20.87 20.42 -9.46
N TYR A 38 20.18 21.48 -9.03
CA TYR A 38 18.75 21.37 -8.71
C TYR A 38 17.86 21.24 -9.95
N PHE A 39 18.33 21.73 -11.11
CA PHE A 39 17.61 21.70 -12.39
C PHE A 39 18.20 20.66 -13.36
N SER A 40 18.73 19.56 -12.85
CA SER A 40 19.21 18.46 -13.69
C SER A 40 18.08 17.78 -14.47
N ASP A 41 18.41 17.22 -15.64
CA ASP A 41 17.44 16.51 -16.50
C ASP A 41 16.78 15.33 -15.76
N THR A 42 17.54 14.67 -14.87
CA THR A 42 17.04 13.64 -13.96
C THR A 42 15.88 14.14 -13.07
N ASN A 43 15.97 15.35 -12.50
CA ASN A 43 14.89 15.91 -11.68
C ASN A 43 13.64 16.25 -12.52
N VAL A 44 13.84 16.76 -13.74
CA VAL A 44 12.73 17.06 -14.68
C VAL A 44 12.01 15.76 -15.11
N LEU A 45 12.77 14.70 -15.41
CA LEU A 45 12.24 13.37 -15.70
C LEU A 45 11.43 12.82 -14.53
N PHE A 46 11.90 13.00 -13.30
CA PHE A 46 11.17 12.57 -12.10
C PHE A 46 9.82 13.28 -11.98
N ILE A 47 9.78 14.61 -12.16
CA ILE A 47 8.53 15.38 -12.13
C ILE A 47 7.58 14.90 -13.23
N GLY A 48 8.08 14.66 -14.44
CA GLY A 48 7.28 14.12 -15.56
C GLY A 48 6.72 12.73 -15.26
N GLY A 49 7.52 11.84 -14.68
CA GLY A 49 7.10 10.50 -14.27
C GLY A 49 6.03 10.53 -13.18
N MET A 50 6.21 11.37 -12.16
CA MET A 50 5.21 11.59 -11.10
C MET A 50 3.90 12.15 -11.66
N MET A 51 3.98 13.09 -12.60
CA MET A 51 2.79 13.65 -13.26
C MET A 51 2.03 12.59 -14.07
N LEU A 52 2.74 11.73 -14.80
CA LEU A 52 2.15 10.59 -15.52
C LEU A 52 1.50 9.59 -14.55
N ALA A 53 2.17 9.26 -13.45
CA ALA A 53 1.66 8.35 -12.43
C ALA A 53 0.35 8.87 -11.83
N VAL A 54 0.30 10.14 -11.43
CA VAL A 54 -0.92 10.78 -10.90
C VAL A 54 -2.03 10.82 -11.96
N ALA A 55 -1.70 11.05 -13.23
CA ALA A 55 -2.71 11.02 -14.30
C ALA A 55 -3.35 9.62 -14.45
N VAL A 56 -2.55 8.56 -14.42
CA VAL A 56 -3.04 7.17 -14.44
C VAL A 56 -3.83 6.81 -13.16
N GLU A 57 -3.44 7.41 -12.03
CA GLU A 57 -4.13 7.27 -10.76
C GLU A 57 -5.55 7.85 -10.81
N GLN A 58 -5.71 9.08 -11.30
CA GLN A 58 -7.01 9.75 -11.40
C GLN A 58 -8.01 8.97 -12.25
N TRP A 59 -7.53 8.29 -13.30
CA TRP A 59 -8.36 7.42 -14.14
C TRP A 59 -8.74 6.10 -13.48
N ASN A 60 -8.24 5.82 -12.27
CA ASN A 60 -8.41 4.58 -11.53
C ASN A 60 -8.06 3.32 -12.35
N LEU A 61 -7.20 3.49 -13.36
CA LEU A 61 -6.85 2.43 -14.30
C LEU A 61 -6.11 1.29 -13.58
N HIS A 62 -5.20 1.65 -12.70
CA HIS A 62 -4.44 0.74 -11.84
C HIS A 62 -5.38 -0.15 -10.99
N LYS A 63 -6.45 0.41 -10.41
CA LYS A 63 -7.45 -0.36 -9.65
C LYS A 63 -8.21 -1.35 -10.53
N ARG A 64 -8.59 -0.95 -11.75
CA ARG A 64 -9.26 -1.87 -12.71
C ARG A 64 -8.35 -3.03 -13.11
N ILE A 65 -7.07 -2.77 -13.34
CA ILE A 65 -6.07 -3.79 -13.68
C ILE A 65 -5.85 -4.72 -12.49
N ALA A 66 -5.65 -4.17 -11.29
CA ALA A 66 -5.46 -4.95 -10.07
C ALA A 66 -6.64 -5.89 -9.79
N LEU A 67 -7.88 -5.39 -9.87
CA LEU A 67 -9.07 -6.21 -9.65
C LEU A 67 -9.23 -7.29 -10.71
N LYS A 68 -8.94 -7.01 -11.99
CA LYS A 68 -8.97 -8.04 -13.04
C LYS A 68 -7.95 -9.15 -12.79
N ILE A 69 -6.74 -8.80 -12.36
CA ILE A 69 -5.70 -9.79 -12.05
C ILE A 69 -6.10 -10.60 -10.82
N LEU A 70 -6.69 -9.96 -9.80
CA LEU A 70 -7.17 -10.63 -8.60
C LEU A 70 -8.33 -11.58 -8.90
N LEU A 71 -9.22 -11.24 -9.82
CA LEU A 71 -10.29 -12.14 -10.26
C LEU A 71 -9.76 -13.34 -11.06
N LEU A 72 -8.64 -13.17 -11.77
CA LEU A 72 -7.96 -14.26 -12.47
C LEU A 72 -7.29 -15.24 -11.47
N ILE A 73 -6.81 -14.73 -10.35
CA ILE A 73 -6.02 -15.45 -9.36
C ILE A 73 -6.97 -16.07 -8.31
N GLY A 74 -7.33 -17.34 -8.49
CA GLY A 74 -8.40 -17.97 -7.69
C GLY A 74 -8.20 -17.96 -6.16
N THR A 75 -9.22 -18.40 -5.42
CA THR A 75 -9.42 -18.24 -3.96
C THR A 75 -8.51 -19.05 -3.02
N LYS A 76 -7.44 -19.69 -3.51
CA LYS A 76 -6.51 -20.43 -2.63
C LYS A 76 -5.59 -19.46 -1.89
N PRO A 77 -5.33 -19.61 -0.57
CA PRO A 77 -4.51 -18.66 0.20
C PRO A 77 -3.15 -18.30 -0.43
N ARG A 78 -2.44 -19.31 -0.97
CA ARG A 78 -1.17 -19.09 -1.70
C ARG A 78 -1.33 -18.30 -3.00
N ARG A 79 -2.41 -18.53 -3.75
CA ARG A 79 -2.70 -17.81 -5.00
C ARG A 79 -3.20 -16.40 -4.72
N LEU A 80 -3.96 -16.21 -3.64
CA LEU A 80 -4.42 -14.92 -3.17
C LEU A 80 -3.24 -14.01 -2.80
N LEU A 81 -2.27 -14.52 -2.03
CA LEU A 81 -1.04 -13.78 -1.70
C LEU A 81 -0.26 -13.37 -2.96
N LEU A 82 -0.07 -14.29 -3.90
CA LEU A 82 0.56 -13.98 -5.19
C LEU A 82 -0.25 -12.96 -6.00
N GLY A 83 -1.57 -13.05 -5.88
CA GLY A 83 -2.56 -12.13 -6.42
C GLY A 83 -2.47 -10.71 -5.92
N PHE A 84 -2.00 -10.51 -4.70
CA PHE A 84 -1.70 -9.18 -4.18
C PHE A 84 -0.26 -8.77 -4.51
N MET A 85 0.71 -9.68 -4.44
CA MET A 85 2.11 -9.37 -4.72
C MET A 85 2.35 -8.93 -6.17
N CYS A 86 1.87 -9.66 -7.18
CA CYS A 86 2.18 -9.37 -8.58
C CYS A 86 1.61 -8.01 -9.06
N PRO A 87 0.33 -7.67 -8.83
CA PRO A 87 -0.20 -6.36 -9.18
C PRO A 87 0.45 -5.24 -8.39
N THR A 88 0.74 -5.45 -7.10
CA THR A 88 1.40 -4.43 -6.26
C THR A 88 2.79 -4.13 -6.78
N ALA A 89 3.59 -5.16 -7.09
CA ALA A 89 4.93 -4.98 -7.64
C ALA A 89 4.88 -4.28 -9.01
N PHE A 90 3.95 -4.69 -9.88
CA PHE A 90 3.77 -4.05 -11.18
C PHE A 90 3.40 -2.56 -11.02
N LEU A 91 2.38 -2.24 -10.23
CA LEU A 91 1.96 -0.85 -10.05
C LEU A 91 3.04 0.02 -9.41
N SER A 92 3.82 -0.54 -8.47
CA SER A 92 4.90 0.18 -7.81
C SER A 92 6.10 0.49 -8.71
N MET A 93 6.17 -0.07 -9.93
CA MET A 93 7.19 0.32 -10.91
C MET A 93 6.96 1.73 -11.46
N TRP A 94 5.69 2.14 -11.62
CA TRP A 94 5.29 3.42 -12.20
C TRP A 94 4.78 4.41 -11.15
N VAL A 95 4.19 3.91 -10.07
CA VAL A 95 3.64 4.70 -8.96
C VAL A 95 4.57 4.61 -7.76
N SER A 96 4.64 5.64 -6.92
CA SER A 96 5.47 5.60 -5.72
C SER A 96 5.07 4.46 -4.77
N ASN A 97 6.05 3.85 -4.10
CA ASN A 97 5.84 2.72 -3.18
C ASN A 97 4.79 3.02 -2.10
N THR A 98 4.84 4.24 -1.55
CA THR A 98 3.91 4.71 -0.51
C THR A 98 2.49 4.85 -1.07
N ALA A 99 2.33 5.45 -2.25
CA ALA A 99 1.01 5.58 -2.88
C ALA A 99 0.42 4.23 -3.25
N THR A 100 1.23 3.33 -3.83
CA THR A 100 0.80 1.97 -4.19
C THR A 100 0.32 1.18 -2.97
N THR A 101 1.05 1.27 -1.86
CA THR A 101 0.67 0.60 -0.61
C THR A 101 -0.63 1.20 -0.05
N ALA A 102 -0.73 2.53 0.00
CA ALA A 102 -1.93 3.22 0.48
C ALA A 102 -3.20 2.86 -0.32
N MET A 103 -3.07 2.57 -1.62
CA MET A 103 -4.17 2.10 -2.47
C MET A 103 -4.50 0.62 -2.26
N MET A 104 -3.47 -0.23 -2.12
CA MET A 104 -3.64 -1.69 -2.03
C MET A 104 -4.15 -2.15 -0.68
N VAL A 105 -3.81 -1.46 0.41
CA VAL A 105 -4.31 -1.78 1.76
C VAL A 105 -5.83 -1.81 1.83
N PRO A 106 -6.59 -0.75 1.45
CA PRO A 106 -8.05 -0.79 1.52
C PRO A 106 -8.67 -1.84 0.56
N ILE A 107 -8.04 -2.11 -0.58
CA ILE A 107 -8.49 -3.19 -1.49
C ILE A 107 -8.31 -4.56 -0.82
N ALA A 108 -7.16 -4.79 -0.18
CA ALA A 108 -6.89 -6.02 0.54
C ALA A 108 -7.85 -6.20 1.72
N GLN A 109 -8.12 -5.13 2.47
CA GLN A 109 -9.11 -5.16 3.57
C GLN A 109 -10.51 -5.52 3.07
N ALA A 110 -10.96 -4.92 1.96
CA ALA A 110 -12.26 -5.25 1.37
C ALA A 110 -12.34 -6.74 0.99
N VAL A 111 -11.34 -7.26 0.30
CA VAL A 111 -11.32 -8.67 -0.15
C VAL A 111 -11.22 -9.63 1.03
N LEU A 112 -10.38 -9.32 2.04
CA LEU A 112 -10.26 -10.15 3.23
C LEU A 112 -11.55 -10.14 4.07
N GLY A 113 -12.25 -9.00 4.12
CA GLY A 113 -13.57 -8.87 4.75
C GLY A 113 -14.59 -9.84 4.13
N GLU A 114 -14.71 -9.83 2.80
CA GLU A 114 -15.59 -10.76 2.07
C GLU A 114 -15.24 -12.23 2.34
N ILE A 115 -13.94 -12.57 2.41
CA ILE A 115 -13.51 -13.94 2.75
C ILE A 115 -13.94 -14.33 4.16
N LYS A 116 -13.87 -13.41 5.14
CA LYS A 116 -14.32 -13.66 6.52
C LYS A 116 -15.82 -13.89 6.58
N GLU A 117 -16.60 -13.11 5.83
CA GLU A 117 -18.05 -13.23 5.76
C GLU A 117 -18.46 -14.59 5.16
N ILE A 118 -17.88 -14.97 4.01
CA ILE A 118 -18.13 -16.27 3.37
C ILE A 118 -17.79 -17.43 4.31
N LYS A 119 -16.70 -17.30 5.07
CA LYS A 119 -16.27 -18.31 6.05
C LYS A 119 -17.26 -18.43 7.21
N THR A 120 -17.69 -17.30 7.77
CA THR A 120 -18.71 -17.24 8.83
C THR A 120 -20.04 -17.85 8.38
N LEU A 121 -20.47 -17.56 7.15
CA LEU A 121 -21.68 -18.13 6.56
C LEU A 121 -21.57 -19.65 6.33
N GLY A 122 -20.38 -20.13 5.93
CA GLY A 122 -20.10 -21.57 5.78
C GLY A 122 -20.10 -22.33 7.11
N VAL A 123 -19.56 -21.73 8.17
CA VAL A 123 -19.58 -22.31 9.53
C VAL A 123 -21.03 -22.44 10.04
N LYS A 124 -21.83 -21.36 9.95
CA LYS A 124 -23.24 -21.39 10.36
C LYS A 124 -24.07 -22.46 9.65
N ARG A 125 -23.78 -22.72 8.37
CA ARG A 125 -24.47 -23.75 7.58
C ARG A 125 -24.11 -25.17 8.00
N ASN A 126 -22.85 -25.42 8.37
CA ASN A 126 -22.42 -26.72 8.90
C ASN A 126 -22.95 -26.97 10.32
N GLU A 127 -23.09 -25.92 11.15
CA GLU A 127 -23.69 -26.04 12.49
C GLU A 127 -25.20 -26.31 12.45
N THR A 128 -25.91 -25.80 11.43
CA THR A 128 -27.35 -26.06 11.23
C THR A 128 -27.66 -27.44 10.66
N ASP A 129 -26.74 -28.06 9.92
CA ASP A 129 -26.90 -29.45 9.46
C ASP A 129 -26.56 -30.50 10.55
N ASP A 130 -25.75 -30.14 11.56
CA ASP A 130 -25.37 -31.05 12.67
C ASP A 130 -26.36 -31.03 13.85
N LYS A 131 -27.12 -29.94 14.01
CA LYS A 131 -28.16 -29.81 15.04
C LYS A 131 -29.53 -29.68 14.38
N GLY A 132 -30.20 -30.82 14.19
CA GLY A 132 -31.60 -30.82 13.79
C GLY A 132 -32.50 -30.22 14.87
N GLU A 133 -32.71 -28.91 14.86
CA GLU A 133 -33.85 -28.27 15.54
C GLU A 133 -34.16 -26.86 15.01
N VAL A 134 -35.38 -26.78 14.45
CA VAL A 134 -36.39 -25.71 14.38
C VAL A 134 -35.98 -24.23 14.34
N ILE A 135 -36.54 -23.58 13.31
CA ILE A 135 -36.67 -22.15 13.02
C ILE A 135 -36.91 -21.28 14.27
N GLU A 136 -36.00 -20.33 14.53
CA GLU A 136 -36.31 -19.11 15.28
C GLU A 136 -36.13 -17.87 14.38
N ASN A 137 -37.29 -17.39 13.93
CA ASN A 137 -37.68 -16.04 13.48
C ASN A 137 -36.69 -15.17 12.64
N PRO A 138 -37.03 -14.87 11.36
CA PRO A 138 -36.23 -14.03 10.45
C PRO A 138 -36.10 -12.54 10.82
N GLU A 139 -36.93 -11.98 11.71
CA GLU A 139 -37.01 -10.52 11.93
C GLU A 139 -35.88 -9.94 12.80
N GLN A 140 -35.16 -10.75 13.59
CA GLN A 140 -34.04 -10.25 14.41
C GLN A 140 -32.70 -10.20 13.66
N LEU A 141 -32.61 -10.87 12.50
CA LEU A 141 -31.40 -10.91 11.68
C LEU A 141 -31.20 -9.62 10.87
N GLU A 142 -32.28 -8.98 10.41
CA GLU A 142 -32.18 -7.73 9.65
C GLU A 142 -31.74 -6.52 10.50
N MET A 143 -32.06 -6.51 11.80
CA MET A 143 -31.74 -5.37 12.67
C MET A 143 -30.27 -5.33 13.11
N ASN A 144 -29.58 -6.48 13.18
CA ASN A 144 -28.16 -6.55 13.53
C ASN A 144 -27.22 -6.35 12.32
N VAL A 145 -27.68 -6.71 11.11
CA VAL A 145 -26.91 -6.52 9.86
C VAL A 145 -26.87 -5.03 9.45
N LEU A 146 -27.87 -4.24 9.83
CA LEU A 146 -27.86 -2.77 9.62
C LEU A 146 -27.01 -2.01 10.64
N ASN A 147 -26.76 -2.58 11.83
CA ASN A 147 -25.93 -1.94 12.85
C ASN A 147 -24.42 -2.07 12.53
N GLU A 148 -23.98 -3.11 11.81
CA GLU A 148 -22.61 -3.19 11.26
C GLU A 148 -22.40 -2.30 10.04
N LYS A 149 -23.47 -1.96 9.28
CA LYS A 149 -23.37 -1.06 8.13
C LYS A 149 -22.95 0.39 8.48
N SER A 150 -22.96 0.76 9.76
CA SER A 150 -22.58 2.11 10.20
C SER A 150 -21.18 2.22 10.80
N CYS A 151 -20.39 1.14 10.90
CA CYS A 151 -18.99 1.26 11.31
C CYS A 151 -18.09 1.47 10.08
N SER A 152 -18.13 2.71 9.61
CA SER A 152 -17.13 3.32 8.73
C SER A 152 -15.71 2.84 9.07
N THR A 153 -14.93 2.51 8.04
CA THR A 153 -13.46 2.50 8.13
C THR A 153 -12.96 1.68 9.31
N ALA A 154 -13.18 0.37 9.28
CA ALA A 154 -12.54 -0.54 10.22
C ALA A 154 -11.01 -0.49 9.99
N GLN A 155 -10.36 0.45 10.67
CA GLN A 155 -9.01 0.28 11.16
C GLN A 155 -8.96 -1.14 11.73
N ILE A 156 -8.16 -2.01 11.11
CA ILE A 156 -7.79 -3.28 11.72
C ILE A 156 -6.83 -2.90 12.85
N THR A 157 -7.40 -2.36 13.93
CA THR A 157 -6.76 -2.31 15.23
C THR A 157 -6.58 -3.77 15.61
N THR A 158 -5.32 -4.19 15.65
CA THR A 158 -4.91 -5.46 16.22
C THR A 158 -5.24 -5.41 17.71
N THR A 159 -6.49 -5.67 18.09
CA THR A 159 -6.81 -6.12 19.43
C THR A 159 -6.38 -7.58 19.49
N ASP A 160 -5.33 -7.81 20.28
CA ASP A 160 -4.85 -9.11 20.70
C ASP A 160 -5.95 -9.83 21.50
N ASP A 161 -6.91 -10.45 20.81
CA ASP A 161 -7.80 -11.43 21.41
C ASP A 161 -7.10 -12.80 21.36
N LEU A 162 -6.36 -13.09 22.43
CA LEU A 162 -5.59 -14.34 22.62
C LEU A 162 -6.46 -15.59 22.85
N SER A 163 -7.75 -15.58 22.54
CA SER A 163 -8.67 -16.70 22.72
C SER A 163 -9.52 -16.94 21.46
N GLY A 164 -8.88 -17.35 20.37
CA GLY A 164 -9.57 -17.72 19.12
C GLY A 164 -9.32 -19.18 18.76
N GLU A 165 -10.37 -19.86 18.29
CA GLU A 165 -10.33 -21.19 17.69
C GLU A 165 -9.22 -21.28 16.60
N PRO A 166 -8.68 -22.49 16.30
CA PRO A 166 -7.57 -22.64 15.34
C PRO A 166 -7.83 -22.01 13.97
N ASP A 167 -9.10 -21.88 13.59
CA ASP A 167 -9.55 -21.33 12.32
C ASP A 167 -9.48 -19.79 12.25
N ASP A 168 -9.65 -19.10 13.38
CA ASP A 168 -9.50 -17.63 13.48
C ASP A 168 -8.03 -17.20 13.44
N LYS A 169 -7.15 -17.98 14.09
CA LYS A 169 -5.70 -17.74 14.04
C LYS A 169 -5.17 -17.88 12.61
N ALA A 170 -5.66 -18.86 11.85
CA ALA A 170 -5.29 -19.04 10.45
C ALA A 170 -5.70 -17.84 9.58
N PHE A 171 -6.88 -17.26 9.82
CA PHE A 171 -7.35 -16.08 9.12
C PHE A 171 -6.56 -14.81 9.49
N SER A 172 -6.26 -14.61 10.78
CA SER A 172 -5.40 -13.51 11.24
C SER A 172 -4.02 -13.56 10.61
N ASN A 173 -3.42 -14.77 10.52
CA ASN A 173 -2.14 -14.98 9.86
C ASN A 173 -2.21 -14.68 8.35
N LEU A 174 -3.31 -15.02 7.68
CA LEU A 174 -3.52 -14.67 6.27
C LEU A 174 -3.60 -13.15 6.07
N CYS A 175 -4.31 -12.44 6.95
CA CYS A 175 -4.42 -11.00 6.90
C CYS A 175 -3.06 -10.31 7.09
N LYS A 176 -2.31 -10.71 8.14
CA LYS A 176 -0.94 -10.25 8.40
C LYS A 176 0.00 -10.54 7.22
N ALA A 177 -0.06 -11.76 6.68
CA ALA A 177 0.74 -12.15 5.53
C ALA A 177 0.40 -11.32 4.28
N THR A 178 -0.88 -11.01 4.06
CA THR A 178 -1.32 -10.21 2.91
C THR A 178 -0.81 -8.77 3.02
N MET A 179 -0.95 -8.13 4.19
CA MET A 179 -0.41 -6.78 4.42
C MET A 179 1.10 -6.72 4.25
N LEU A 180 1.82 -7.69 4.83
CA LEU A 180 3.27 -7.78 4.69
C LEU A 180 3.69 -8.02 3.23
N SER A 181 2.95 -8.86 2.51
CA SER A 181 3.22 -9.15 1.10
C SER A 181 3.10 -7.92 0.21
N ILE A 182 2.11 -7.07 0.46
CA ILE A 182 1.91 -5.80 -0.27
C ILE A 182 3.08 -4.85 0.01
N ALA A 183 3.47 -4.69 1.28
CA ALA A 183 4.55 -3.78 1.66
C ALA A 183 5.89 -4.19 1.00
N TYR A 184 6.23 -5.48 1.01
CA TYR A 184 7.43 -5.99 0.35
C TYR A 184 7.34 -5.92 -1.17
N ALA A 185 6.20 -6.30 -1.76
CA ALA A 185 6.01 -6.26 -3.20
C ALA A 185 6.10 -4.84 -3.77
N ALA A 186 5.58 -3.84 -3.05
CA ALA A 186 5.72 -2.43 -3.44
C ALA A 186 7.20 -2.03 -3.49
N ASN A 187 7.96 -2.33 -2.43
CA ASN A 187 9.40 -2.02 -2.40
C ASN A 187 10.19 -2.72 -3.50
N VAL A 188 9.89 -3.99 -3.81
CA VAL A 188 10.53 -4.74 -4.90
C VAL A 188 10.12 -4.22 -6.27
N GLY A 189 8.88 -3.79 -6.45
CA GLY A 189 8.41 -3.17 -7.69
C GLY A 189 9.10 -1.83 -7.97
N GLY A 190 9.26 -1.01 -6.94
CA GLY A 190 9.90 0.31 -7.06
C GLY A 190 11.35 0.29 -7.51
N THR A 191 12.08 -0.81 -7.30
CA THR A 191 13.47 -0.94 -7.76
C THR A 191 13.58 -1.26 -9.25
N ALA A 192 12.50 -1.71 -9.90
CA ALA A 192 12.55 -2.20 -11.28
C ALA A 192 12.69 -1.09 -12.34
N THR A 193 12.22 0.14 -12.04
CA THR A 193 12.21 1.25 -13.00
C THR A 193 12.86 2.49 -12.41
N LEU A 194 13.44 3.33 -13.27
CA LEU A 194 14.11 4.58 -12.88
C LEU A 194 13.20 5.51 -12.07
N THR A 195 11.92 5.61 -12.48
CA THR A 195 10.91 6.48 -11.87
C THR A 195 10.24 5.87 -10.63
N GLY A 196 10.52 4.60 -10.31
CA GLY A 196 9.84 3.88 -9.23
C GLY A 196 10.27 4.34 -7.84
N THR A 197 11.55 4.66 -7.65
CA THR A 197 12.07 5.17 -6.37
C THR A 197 13.04 6.33 -6.57
N GLY A 198 12.99 7.30 -5.65
CA GLY A 198 13.91 8.45 -5.66
C GLY A 198 15.38 8.06 -5.57
N THR A 199 15.70 6.93 -4.93
CA THR A 199 17.07 6.39 -4.85
C THR A 199 17.64 5.99 -6.21
N ASN A 200 16.81 5.45 -7.11
CA ASN A 200 17.25 5.10 -8.46
C ASN A 200 17.64 6.35 -9.26
N LEU A 201 16.88 7.44 -9.08
CA LEU A 201 17.18 8.73 -9.71
C LEU A 201 18.42 9.39 -9.13
N VAL A 202 18.61 9.35 -7.82
CA VAL A 202 19.85 9.87 -7.21
C VAL A 202 21.07 9.14 -7.76
N PHE A 203 20.98 7.81 -7.90
CA PHE A 203 22.07 7.03 -8.49
C PHE A 203 22.38 7.46 -9.92
N VAL A 204 21.35 7.59 -10.76
CA VAL A 204 21.49 8.01 -12.17
C VAL A 204 22.05 9.43 -12.26
N GLY A 205 21.53 10.35 -11.45
CA GLY A 205 22.02 11.73 -11.39
C GLY A 205 23.50 11.82 -10.99
N GLN A 206 23.99 10.92 -10.14
CA GLN A 206 25.42 10.84 -9.79
C GLN A 206 26.30 10.19 -10.88
N THR A 207 25.70 9.41 -11.78
CA THR A 207 26.43 8.83 -12.93
C THR A 207 26.43 9.72 -14.16
N GLU A 208 25.48 10.66 -14.26
CA GLU A 208 25.36 11.62 -15.34
C GLU A 208 26.14 12.94 -15.07
N GLU A 209 26.53 13.20 -13.81
CA GLU A 209 27.49 14.27 -13.40
C GLU A 209 28.96 13.89 -13.68
#